data_AF-A0A2M6ZUA1-F1
#
_entry.id   AF-A0A2M6ZUA1-F1
#
_cell.length_a   1.000
_cell.length_b   1.000
_cell.length_c   1.000
_cell.angle_alpha   90.00
_cell.angle_beta   90.00
_cell.angle_gamma   90.00
#
_symmetry.space_group_name_H-M   'P 1'
#
loop_
_entity.id
_entity.type
_entity.pdbx_description
1 polymer ?
#
loop_
_entity_poly.entity_id
_entity_poly.type
_entity_poly.pdbx_seq_one_letter_code
_entity_poly.pdbx_strand_id
1 'polypeptide(L)'
;RHEIVAEAPDQEELLVTWLNELLYLFDADNLIFSRFEIVGLGQEHLRAIAYGEKADPLRHNLKTQVKAATYHLLKLEKGDGFRAQIILDI
;
A
#
# COMPACT_ATOMS: atom_id res chain seq x y z
N ARG A 1 -14.30 4.19 0.04
CA ARG A 1 -13.84 3.40 -1.14
C ARG A 1 -12.99 4.33 -1.98
N HIS A 2 -11.71 4.04 -2.13
CA HIS A 2 -10.76 4.83 -2.90
C HIS A 2 -10.16 3.93 -3.98
N GLU A 3 -10.11 4.44 -5.20
CA GLU A 3 -9.41 3.76 -6.28
C GLU A 3 -7.98 4.27 -6.32
N ILE A 4 -7.02 3.34 -6.34
CA ILE A 4 -5.60 3.62 -6.34
C ILE A 4 -5.00 2.94 -7.55
N VAL A 5 -4.27 3.72 -8.35
CA VAL A 5 -3.59 3.27 -9.54
C VAL A 5 -2.12 3.58 -9.36
N ALA A 6 -1.26 2.61 -9.62
CA ALA A 6 0.18 2.77 -9.62
C ALA A 6 0.75 2.26 -10.95
N GLU A 7 1.78 2.95 -11.43
CA GLU A 7 2.53 2.61 -12.63
C GLU A 7 4.02 2.66 -12.28
N ALA A 8 4.77 1.64 -12.70
CA ALA A 8 6.20 1.54 -12.45
C ALA A 8 6.85 0.58 -13.46
N PRO A 9 8.15 0.75 -13.76
CA PRO A 9 8.85 -0.07 -14.75
C PRO A 9 9.08 -1.54 -14.33
N ASP A 10 8.97 -1.84 -13.03
CA ASP A 10 9.12 -3.20 -12.50
C ASP A 10 8.17 -3.48 -11.33
N GLN A 11 7.95 -4.77 -11.02
CA GLN A 11 6.99 -5.19 -10.01
C GLN A 11 7.38 -4.75 -8.58
N GLU A 12 8.68 -4.56 -8.36
CA GLU A 12 9.24 -4.16 -7.07
C GLU A 12 8.92 -2.69 -6.80
N GLU A 13 9.24 -1.81 -7.75
CA GLU A 13 8.90 -0.41 -7.72
C GLU A 13 7.38 -0.19 -7.76
N LEU A 14 6.63 -1.02 -8.50
CA LEU A 14 5.16 -0.96 -8.54
C LEU A 14 4.54 -1.12 -7.15
N LEU A 15 5.06 -2.07 -6.36
CA LEU A 15 4.59 -2.28 -5.00
C LEU A 15 4.91 -1.09 -4.10
N VAL A 16 6.11 -0.52 -4.22
CA VAL A 16 6.52 0.64 -3.42
C VAL A 16 5.70 1.87 -3.78
N THR A 17 5.52 2.16 -5.06
CA THR A 17 4.67 3.27 -5.54
C THR A 17 3.26 3.11 -5.01
N TRP A 18 2.68 1.92 -5.10
CA TRP A 18 1.32 1.67 -4.58
C TRP A 18 1.23 1.87 -3.06
N LEU A 19 2.22 1.43 -2.29
CA LEU A 19 2.24 1.63 -0.84
C LEU A 19 2.44 3.11 -0.47
N ASN A 20 3.25 3.84 -1.22
CA ASN A 20 3.44 5.28 -1.01
C ASN A 20 2.16 6.07 -1.30
N GLU A 21 1.38 5.70 -2.32
CA GLU A 21 0.05 6.30 -2.57
C GLU A 21 -0.89 6.08 -1.36
N LEU A 22 -0.87 4.89 -0.76
CA LEU A 22 -1.63 4.61 0.46
C LEU A 22 -1.19 5.47 1.64
N LEU A 23 0.12 5.64 1.82
CA LEU A 23 0.68 6.49 2.86
C LEU A 23 0.35 7.97 2.62
N TYR A 24 0.38 8.42 1.37
CA TYR A 24 -0.03 9.78 1.00
C TYR A 24 -1.49 10.05 1.35
N LEU A 25 -2.40 9.12 1.06
CA LEU A 25 -3.81 9.25 1.44
C LEU A 25 -4.02 9.26 2.96
N PHE A 26 -3.19 8.50 3.69
CA PHE A 26 -3.18 8.58 5.15
C PHE A 26 -2.65 9.93 5.65
N ASP A 27 -1.58 10.47 5.08
CA ASP A 27 -1.00 11.74 5.54
C ASP A 27 -1.86 12.96 5.14
N ALA A 28 -2.37 12.97 3.91
CA ALA A 28 -3.14 14.08 3.36
C ALA A 28 -4.59 14.13 3.88
N ASP A 29 -5.28 12.98 3.92
CA ASP A 29 -6.70 12.90 4.23
C ASP A 29 -7.01 12.19 5.57
N ASN A 30 -5.96 11.74 6.28
CA ASN A 30 -6.07 10.95 7.51
C ASN A 30 -6.92 9.69 7.29
N LEU A 31 -6.82 9.06 6.12
CA LEU A 31 -7.60 7.87 5.76
C LEU A 31 -6.85 6.58 6.11
N ILE A 32 -7.49 5.73 6.89
CA ILE A 32 -7.00 4.38 7.20
C ILE A 32 -7.72 3.35 6.34
N PHE A 33 -6.96 2.41 5.80
CA PHE A 33 -7.49 1.35 4.96
C PHE A 33 -7.32 -0.01 5.65
N SER A 34 -8.37 -0.81 5.63
CA SER A 34 -8.39 -2.15 6.26
C SER A 34 -8.59 -3.28 5.25
N ARG A 35 -9.05 -2.97 4.04
CA ARG A 35 -9.28 -3.94 2.97
C ARG A 35 -8.83 -3.37 1.63
N PHE A 36 -8.17 -4.22 0.85
CA PHE A 36 -7.72 -3.91 -0.50
C PHE A 36 -8.25 -4.96 -1.46
N GLU A 37 -8.65 -4.54 -2.65
CA GLU A 37 -9.14 -5.41 -3.70
C GLU A 37 -8.41 -5.09 -4.99
N ILE A 38 -7.54 -6.00 -5.45
CA ILE A 38 -6.79 -5.82 -6.67
C ILE A 38 -7.72 -6.10 -7.85
N VAL A 39 -8.02 -5.05 -8.62
CA VAL A 39 -8.91 -5.12 -9.79
C VAL A 39 -8.12 -5.38 -11.08
N GLY A 40 -6.84 -5.02 -11.11
CA GLY A 40 -5.95 -5.32 -12.22
C GLY A 40 -4.49 -5.30 -11.78
N LEU A 41 -3.73 -6.32 -12.14
CA LEU A 41 -2.30 -6.43 -11.87
C LEU A 41 -1.58 -6.84 -13.15
N GLY A 42 -0.77 -5.94 -13.68
CA GLY A 42 0.13 -6.18 -14.80
C GLY A 42 1.59 -6.29 -14.36
N GLN A 43 2.49 -6.27 -15.33
CA GLN A 43 3.93 -6.17 -15.06
C GLN A 43 4.32 -4.76 -14.61
N GLU A 44 3.68 -3.74 -15.19
CA GLU A 44 4.04 -2.32 -15.00
C GLU A 44 2.90 -1.47 -14.41
N HIS A 45 1.73 -2.05 -14.17
CA HIS A 45 0.54 -1.33 -13.68
C HIS A 45 -0.19 -2.13 -12.60
N LEU A 46 -0.71 -1.42 -11.60
CA LEU A 46 -1.52 -1.98 -10.53
C LEU A 46 -2.72 -1.07 -10.32
N ARG A 47 -3.91 -1.67 -10.34
CA ARG A 47 -5.17 -1.03 -9.97
C ARG A 47 -5.76 -1.78 -8.79
N ALA A 48 -5.99 -1.06 -7.71
CA ALA A 48 -6.60 -1.60 -6.51
C ALA A 48 -7.66 -0.66 -5.95
N ILE A 49 -8.68 -1.24 -5.34
CA ILE A 49 -9.69 -0.51 -4.58
C ILE A 49 -9.36 -0.68 -3.10
N ALA A 50 -9.05 0.43 -2.44
CA ALA A 50 -8.85 0.50 -1.01
C ALA A 50 -10.16 0.88 -0.29
N TYR A 51 -10.54 0.08 0.69
CA TYR A 51 -11.70 0.31 1.54
C TYR A 51 -11.20 0.73 2.92
N GLY A 52 -11.64 1.92 3.32
CA GLY A 52 -11.15 2.62 4.48
C GLY A 52 -12.09 3.73 4.89
N GLU A 53 -11.79 4.32 6.04
CA GLU A 53 -12.49 5.44 6.65
C GLU A 53 -11.48 6.44 7.22
N LYS A 54 -11.94 7.63 7.62
CA LYS A 54 -11.06 8.58 8.30
C LYS A 54 -10.65 8.02 9.65
N ALA A 55 -9.38 8.21 10.00
CA ALA A 55 -8.81 7.88 11.27
C ALA A 55 -9.57 8.61 12.38
N ASP A 56 -10.31 7.84 13.17
CA ASP A 56 -10.97 8.32 14.37
C ASP A 56 -10.17 7.85 15.60
N PRO A 57 -9.48 8.74 16.32
CA PRO A 57 -8.66 8.37 17.48
C PRO A 57 -9.45 7.79 18.65
N LEU A 58 -10.79 7.94 18.68
CA LEU A 58 -11.65 7.32 19.69
C LEU A 58 -12.00 5.87 19.37
N ARG A 59 -11.98 5.51 18.08
CA ARG A 59 -12.32 4.16 17.59
C ARG A 59 -11.08 3.36 17.20
N HIS A 60 -10.01 4.03 16.78
CA HIS A 60 -8.80 3.44 16.23
C HIS A 60 -7.60 3.79 17.10
N ASN A 61 -7.08 2.78 17.80
CA ASN A 61 -5.80 2.88 18.52
C ASN A 61 -4.65 2.82 17.50
N LEU A 62 -4.31 3.97 16.92
CA LEU A 62 -3.12 4.15 16.09
C LEU A 62 -1.88 4.01 16.99
N LYS A 63 -1.28 2.81 17.02
CA LYS A 63 -0.11 2.53 17.87
C LYS A 63 1.18 3.14 17.31
N THR A 64 1.44 2.94 16.02
CA THR A 64 2.66 3.39 15.36
C THR A 64 2.33 3.89 13.97
N GLN A 65 2.64 5.16 13.70
CA GLN A 65 2.48 5.74 12.37
C GLN A 65 3.65 5.26 11.50
N VAL A 66 3.34 4.66 10.36
CA VAL A 66 4.36 4.32 9.36
C VAL A 66 4.68 5.59 8.59
N LYS A 67 5.95 6.00 8.59
CA LYS A 67 6.40 7.25 7.93
C LYS A 67 6.67 7.04 6.44
N ALA A 68 7.18 5.88 6.06
CA ALA A 68 7.50 5.56 4.67
C ALA A 68 7.57 4.05 4.46
N ALA A 69 7.15 3.59 3.28
CA ALA A 69 7.54 2.29 2.78
C ALA A 69 8.92 2.45 2.13
N THR A 70 9.95 1.80 2.68
CA THR A 70 11.31 1.91 2.11
C THR A 70 11.60 0.74 1.19
N TYR A 71 12.37 0.99 0.13
CA TYR A 71 12.91 -0.04 -0.78
C TYR A 71 13.87 -1.02 -0.08
N HIS A 72 14.15 -0.83 1.22
CA HIS A 72 15.09 -1.64 1.96
C HIS A 72 14.52 -3.05 2.16
N LEU A 73 15.16 -4.05 1.56
CA LEU A 73 14.80 -5.48 1.63
C LEU A 73 13.43 -5.84 1.05
N LEU A 74 12.97 -5.11 0.03
CA LEU A 74 11.81 -5.56 -0.73
C LEU A 74 12.14 -6.89 -1.43
N LYS A 75 11.28 -7.89 -1.24
CA LYS A 75 11.39 -9.19 -1.90
C LYS A 75 10.03 -9.59 -2.46
N LEU A 76 9.99 -9.84 -3.75
CA LEU A 76 8.84 -10.37 -4.46
C LEU A 76 9.16 -11.78 -4.94
N GLU A 77 8.60 -12.78 -4.26
CA GLU A 77 8.77 -14.19 -4.60
C GLU A 77 7.49 -14.71 -5.29
N LYS A 78 7.67 -15.27 -6.50
CA LYS A 78 6.63 -16.00 -7.23
C LYS A 78 6.81 -17.50 -6.99
N GLY A 79 5.86 -18.13 -6.30
CA GLY A 79 5.79 -19.57 -6.04
C GLY A 79 4.36 -20.07 -6.22
N ASP A 80 3.83 -20.84 -5.25
CA ASP A 80 2.40 -21.23 -5.14
C ASP A 80 1.47 -20.03 -4.79
N GLY A 81 1.80 -18.86 -5.32
CA GLY A 81 1.25 -17.56 -4.97
C GLY A 81 2.28 -16.45 -5.15
N PHE A 82 1.83 -15.22 -4.93
CA PHE A 82 2.71 -14.05 -4.86
C PHE A 82 2.98 -13.73 -3.39
N ARG A 83 4.26 -13.67 -3.02
CA ARG A 83 4.67 -13.24 -1.69
C ARG A 83 5.51 -11.98 -1.82
N ALA A 84 5.09 -10.92 -1.16
CA ALA A 84 5.86 -9.71 -1.02
C ALA A 84 6.31 -9.53 0.44
N GLN A 85 7.57 -9.18 0.65
CA GLN A 85 8.10 -8.71 1.91
C GLN A 85 8.60 -7.29 1.71
N ILE A 86 8.17 -6.37 2.58
CA ILE A 86 8.65 -4.99 2.61
C ILE A 86 8.91 -4.57 4.06
N ILE A 87 9.94 -3.77 4.27
CA ILE A 87 10.21 -3.14 5.56
C ILE A 87 9.62 -1.74 5.54
N LEU A 88 8.74 -1.49 6.50
CA LEU A 88 8.11 -0.20 6.72
C LEU A 88 8.93 0.56 7.76
N ASP A 89 9.25 1.82 7.48
CA ASP A 89 9.93 2.74 8.39
C ASP A 89 8.89 3.47 9.26
N ILE A 90 9.18 3.63 10.56
CA ILE A 90 8.27 4.10 11.62
C ILE A 90 8.81 5.31 12.38
#